data_AF-A0A2J5PLU4-F1
#
_entry.id   AF-A0A2J5PLU4-F1
#
_cell.length_a   1.000
_cell.length_b   1.000
_cell.length_c   1.000
_cell.angle_alpha   90.00
_cell.angle_beta   90.00
_cell.angle_gamma   90.00
#
_symmetry.space_group_name_H-M   'P 1'
#
loop_
_entity.id
_entity.type
_entity.pdbx_description
1 polymer ?
#
loop_
_entity_poly.entity_id
_entity_poly.type
_entity_poly.pdbx_seq_one_letter_code
_entity_poly.pdbx_strand_id
1 'polypeptide(L)'
;MMIKHSLLFSILLITTTLSYAETLDDFFNKNKAINDDIEIRLAIKEKAFQLASSEAYTEGSNDLAGRSSSLMRKDGGSYARYAVKTLVDACNNIGPYQSRLDDDACKRLEGKVGGIK
;
A
#
# COMPACT_ATOMS: atom_id res chain seq x y z
N MET A 1 51.56 21.26 -22.41
CA MET A 1 50.51 22.10 -21.80
C MET A 1 49.16 21.59 -22.33
N MET A 2 48.63 20.48 -21.81
CA MET A 2 47.65 20.40 -20.71
C MET A 2 46.47 21.37 -20.81
N ILE A 3 45.37 20.92 -21.44
CA ILE A 3 43.98 20.98 -20.93
C ILE A 3 43.32 19.69 -21.46
N LYS A 4 43.39 18.59 -20.71
CA LYS A 4 42.43 18.11 -19.69
C LYS A 4 41.15 17.54 -20.31
N HIS A 5 41.09 16.21 -20.23
CA HIS A 5 39.93 15.33 -20.34
C HIS A 5 38.59 16.01 -20.03
N SER A 6 37.75 16.22 -21.04
CA SER A 6 36.38 16.68 -20.77
C SER A 6 35.39 16.28 -21.87
N LEU A 7 35.39 14.99 -22.23
CA LEU A 7 34.31 14.38 -23.00
C LEU A 7 33.81 13.09 -22.31
N LEU A 8 33.78 13.10 -20.98
CA LEU A 8 33.24 12.03 -20.14
C LEU A 8 32.06 12.54 -19.30
N PHE A 9 31.18 13.35 -19.88
CA PHE A 9 30.05 13.93 -19.12
C PHE A 9 28.71 13.92 -19.87
N SER A 10 28.48 12.92 -20.72
CA SER A 10 27.16 12.72 -21.36
C SER A 10 26.59 11.31 -21.20
N ILE A 11 27.05 10.55 -20.19
CA ILE A 11 26.22 9.48 -19.62
C ILE A 11 25.41 10.15 -18.52
N LEU A 12 24.47 11.00 -18.95
CA LEU A 12 23.36 11.42 -18.12
C LEU A 12 22.60 10.12 -17.84
N LEU A 13 22.95 9.47 -16.72
CA LEU A 13 22.15 8.41 -16.11
C LEU A 13 20.79 9.03 -15.80
N ILE A 14 19.93 9.04 -16.81
CA ILE A 14 18.50 9.00 -16.62
C ILE A 14 18.24 7.59 -16.08
N THR A 15 18.61 7.34 -14.82
CA THR A 15 17.89 6.35 -14.04
C THR A 15 16.52 6.96 -13.87
N THR A 16 15.66 6.75 -14.87
CA THR A 16 14.23 6.71 -14.63
C THR A 16 14.09 5.72 -13.48
N THR A 17 13.93 6.22 -12.26
CA THR A 17 13.40 5.43 -11.18
C THR A 17 12.00 5.07 -11.66
N LEU A 18 11.92 3.95 -12.36
CA LEU A 18 10.69 3.24 -12.64
C LEU A 18 10.09 3.02 -11.25
N SER A 19 9.25 3.96 -10.84
CA SER A 19 8.47 3.87 -9.62
C SER A 19 7.44 2.81 -9.94
N TYR A 20 7.87 1.56 -9.85
CA TYR A 20 7.01 0.41 -9.99
C TYR A 20 6.06 0.51 -8.81
N ALA A 21 4.85 0.99 -9.08
CA ALA A 21 3.82 1.09 -8.08
C ALA A 21 3.59 -0.31 -7.53
N GLU A 22 3.81 -0.45 -6.23
CA GLU A 22 3.86 -1.74 -5.57
C GLU A 22 2.49 -2.41 -5.69
N THR A 23 2.47 -3.67 -6.12
CA THR A 23 1.21 -4.42 -6.15
C THR A 23 0.79 -4.85 -4.75
N LEU A 24 -0.48 -5.21 -4.58
CA LEU A 24 -0.97 -5.77 -3.32
C LEU A 24 -0.20 -7.05 -2.93
N ASP A 25 0.16 -7.88 -3.90
CA ASP A 25 0.91 -9.10 -3.66
C ASP A 25 2.36 -8.81 -3.26
N ASP A 26 3.00 -7.80 -3.87
CA ASP A 26 4.33 -7.35 -3.45
C ASP A 26 4.34 -6.87 -2.00
N PHE A 27 3.32 -6.13 -1.58
CA PHE A 27 3.15 -5.69 -0.20
C PHE A 27 3.13 -6.90 0.76
N PHE A 28 2.29 -7.91 0.49
CA PHE A 28 2.23 -9.09 1.36
C PHE A 28 3.49 -9.96 1.30
N ASN A 29 4.14 -10.05 0.14
CA ASN A 29 5.39 -10.79 -0.01
C ASN A 29 6.54 -10.15 0.79
N LYS A 30 6.60 -8.82 0.87
CA LYS A 30 7.58 -8.08 1.70
C LYS A 30 7.25 -8.15 3.19
N ASN A 31 5.97 -8.26 3.53
CA ASN A 31 5.45 -8.24 4.90
C ASN A 31 4.93 -9.63 5.33
N LYS A 32 5.83 -10.63 5.33
CA LYS A 32 5.51 -12.05 5.65
C LYS A 32 4.69 -12.23 6.93
N ALA A 33 5.06 -11.55 8.02
CA ALA A 33 4.35 -11.65 9.29
C ALA A 33 2.88 -11.21 9.22
N ILE A 34 2.54 -10.32 8.27
CA ILE A 34 1.16 -9.92 7.96
C ILE A 34 0.52 -10.94 7.03
N ASN A 35 1.24 -11.40 6.01
CA ASN A 35 0.72 -12.37 5.04
C ASN A 35 0.35 -13.72 5.67
N ASP A 36 1.10 -14.14 6.68
CA ASP A 36 0.91 -15.41 7.39
C ASP A 36 -0.27 -15.34 8.41
N ASP A 37 -0.71 -14.15 8.80
CA ASP A 37 -1.90 -13.94 9.64
C ASP A 37 -3.14 -13.78 8.76
N ILE A 38 -3.91 -14.86 8.59
CA ILE A 38 -5.05 -14.91 7.65
C ILE A 38 -6.09 -13.82 7.95
N GLU A 39 -6.41 -13.62 9.22
CA GLU A 39 -7.44 -12.65 9.62
C GLU A 39 -7.00 -11.23 9.29
N ILE A 40 -5.79 -10.84 9.72
CA ILE A 40 -5.22 -9.52 9.43
C ILE A 40 -5.08 -9.32 7.92
N ARG A 41 -4.60 -10.33 7.19
CA ARG A 41 -4.46 -10.27 5.74
C ARG A 41 -5.80 -10.03 5.05
N LEU A 42 -6.86 -10.73 5.45
CA LEU A 42 -8.20 -10.54 4.86
C LEU A 42 -8.75 -9.16 5.20
N ALA A 43 -8.57 -8.68 6.42
CA ALA A 43 -9.01 -7.35 6.83
C ALA A 43 -8.30 -6.24 6.02
N ILE A 44 -6.98 -6.36 5.79
CA ILE A 44 -6.22 -5.42 4.95
C ILE A 44 -6.74 -5.46 3.51
N LYS A 45 -6.94 -6.65 2.94
CA LYS A 45 -7.46 -6.81 1.57
C LYS A 45 -8.83 -6.16 1.40
N GLU A 46 -9.74 -6.43 2.33
CA GLU A 46 -11.08 -5.84 2.31
C GLU A 46 -11.00 -4.32 2.40
N LYS A 47 -10.25 -3.80 3.38
CA LYS A 47 -10.16 -2.35 3.60
C LYS A 47 -9.47 -1.64 2.44
N ALA A 48 -8.42 -2.22 1.85
CA ALA A 48 -7.75 -1.69 0.66
C ALA A 48 -8.73 -1.58 -0.51
N PHE A 49 -9.55 -2.61 -0.75
CA PHE A 49 -10.56 -2.57 -1.80
C PHE A 49 -11.66 -1.54 -1.54
N GLN A 50 -12.09 -1.38 -0.29
CA GLN A 50 -13.05 -0.33 0.11
C GLN A 50 -12.48 1.07 -0.17
N LEU A 51 -11.21 1.31 0.13
CA LEU A 51 -10.52 2.58 -0.15
C LEU A 51 -10.45 2.86 -1.65
N ALA A 52 -10.03 1.88 -2.45
CA ALA A 52 -10.01 2.00 -3.92
C ALA A 52 -11.40 2.24 -4.51
N SER A 53 -12.44 1.62 -3.94
CA SER A 53 -13.84 1.83 -4.35
C SER A 53 -14.34 3.23 -3.98
N SER A 54 -13.95 3.75 -2.80
CA SER A 54 -14.26 5.11 -2.37
C SER A 54 -13.60 6.16 -3.27
N GLU A 55 -12.36 5.91 -3.70
CA GLU A 55 -11.66 6.78 -4.65
C GLU A 55 -12.34 6.75 -6.02
N ALA A 56 -12.63 5.56 -6.55
CA ALA A 56 -13.36 5.41 -7.82
C ALA A 56 -14.72 6.14 -7.82
N TYR A 57 -15.43 6.10 -6.68
CA TYR A 57 -16.67 6.86 -6.48
C TYR A 57 -16.43 8.36 -6.46
N THR A 58 -15.41 8.82 -5.73
CA THR A 58 -15.05 10.25 -5.61
C THR A 58 -14.59 10.84 -6.95
N GLU A 59 -13.95 10.04 -7.79
CA GLU A 59 -13.60 10.39 -9.16
C GLU A 59 -14.82 10.50 -10.09
N GLY A 60 -16.01 10.11 -9.65
CA GLY A 60 -17.22 10.10 -10.45
C GLY A 60 -17.24 9.01 -11.52
N SER A 61 -16.59 7.86 -11.28
CA SER A 61 -16.54 6.78 -12.25
C SER A 61 -17.89 6.10 -12.44
N ASN A 62 -18.29 5.92 -13.71
CA ASN A 62 -19.51 5.18 -14.07
C ASN A 62 -19.37 3.66 -13.91
N ASP A 63 -18.13 3.14 -13.87
CA ASP A 63 -17.82 1.72 -13.61
C ASP A 63 -16.94 1.62 -12.36
N LEU A 64 -17.57 1.63 -11.19
CA LEU A 64 -16.88 1.58 -9.90
C LEU A 64 -16.04 0.31 -9.75
N ALA A 65 -16.56 -0.84 -10.19
CA ALA A 65 -15.90 -2.12 -10.03
C ALA A 65 -14.67 -2.24 -10.92
N GLY A 66 -14.77 -1.82 -12.19
CA GLY A 66 -13.63 -1.78 -13.10
C GLY A 66 -12.58 -0.77 -12.66
N ARG A 67 -13.00 0.41 -12.20
CA ARG A 67 -12.08 1.45 -11.74
C ARG A 67 -11.36 1.06 -10.45
N SER A 68 -12.07 0.57 -9.43
CA SER A 68 -11.44 0.10 -8.19
C SER A 68 -10.47 -1.06 -8.43
N SER A 69 -10.84 -2.00 -9.31
CA SER A 69 -9.95 -3.09 -9.72
C SER A 69 -8.71 -2.58 -10.44
N SER A 70 -8.84 -1.55 -11.29
CA SER A 70 -7.68 -0.92 -11.94
C SER A 70 -6.79 -0.21 -10.93
N LEU A 71 -7.35 0.46 -9.93
CA LEU A 71 -6.59 1.12 -8.87
C LEU A 71 -5.81 0.09 -8.04
N MET A 72 -6.47 -1.00 -7.63
CA MET A 72 -5.84 -2.08 -6.88
C MET A 72 -4.73 -2.80 -7.67
N ARG A 73 -4.85 -2.93 -9.00
CA ARG A 73 -3.79 -3.50 -9.85
C ARG A 73 -2.60 -2.56 -10.01
N LYS A 74 -2.86 -1.25 -10.10
CA LYS A 74 -1.82 -0.25 -10.33
C LYS A 74 -1.08 0.12 -9.06
N ASP A 75 -1.79 0.24 -7.93
CA ASP A 75 -1.24 0.82 -6.70
C ASP A 75 -1.70 0.07 -5.44
N GLY A 76 -1.96 -1.23 -5.57
CA GLY A 76 -2.51 -2.05 -4.49
C GLY A 76 -1.69 -2.04 -3.20
N GLY A 77 -0.36 -1.88 -3.28
CA GLY A 77 0.52 -1.77 -2.12
C GLY A 77 0.30 -0.47 -1.33
N SER A 78 0.01 0.64 -2.00
CA SER A 78 -0.33 1.90 -1.32
C SER A 78 -1.66 1.81 -0.61
N TYR A 79 -2.69 1.22 -1.26
CA TYR A 79 -3.96 0.94 -0.60
C TYR A 79 -3.82 -0.01 0.58
N ALA A 80 -2.92 -1.00 0.50
CA ALA A 80 -2.63 -1.90 1.61
C ALA A 80 -1.99 -1.17 2.81
N ARG A 81 -1.02 -0.29 2.58
CA ARG A 81 -0.41 0.54 3.64
C ARG A 81 -1.45 1.45 4.30
N TYR A 82 -2.31 2.10 3.50
CA TYR A 82 -3.36 2.95 4.03
C TYR A 82 -4.44 2.16 4.77
N ALA A 83 -4.76 0.95 4.30
CA ALA A 83 -5.64 0.01 4.98
C ALA A 83 -5.08 -0.39 6.35
N VAL A 84 -3.79 -0.74 6.44
CA VAL A 84 -3.15 -1.02 7.73
C VAL A 84 -3.28 0.15 8.69
N LYS A 85 -2.93 1.36 8.23
CA LYS A 85 -3.06 2.58 9.06
C LYS A 85 -4.49 2.73 9.57
N THR A 86 -5.48 2.59 8.69
CA THR A 86 -6.90 2.75 9.05
C THR A 86 -7.35 1.68 10.05
N LEU A 87 -6.87 0.44 9.92
CA LEU A 87 -7.19 -0.63 10.86
C LEU A 87 -6.54 -0.41 12.23
N VAL A 88 -5.30 0.08 12.27
CA VAL A 88 -4.63 0.46 13.54
C VAL A 88 -5.34 1.62 14.21
N ASP A 89 -5.70 2.66 13.46
CA ASP A 89 -6.48 3.78 13.99
C ASP A 89 -7.82 3.27 14.56
N ALA A 90 -8.50 2.37 13.86
CA ALA A 90 -9.74 1.76 14.32
C ALA A 90 -9.55 0.90 15.59
N CYS A 91 -8.48 0.10 15.69
CA CYS A 91 -8.13 -0.65 16.89
C CYS A 91 -7.87 0.26 18.10
N ASN A 92 -7.33 1.46 17.85
CA ASN A 92 -7.06 2.46 18.88
C ASN A 92 -8.25 3.41 19.15
N ASN A 93 -9.42 3.15 18.57
CA ASN A 93 -10.61 4.01 18.65
C ASN A 93 -10.34 5.45 18.19
N ILE A 94 -9.45 5.62 17.20
CA ILE A 94 -9.09 6.91 16.60
C ILE A 94 -9.92 7.12 15.34
N GLY A 95 -10.72 8.19 15.33
CA GLY A 95 -11.53 8.59 14.18
C GLY A 95 -12.86 7.83 14.07
N PRO A 96 -13.57 7.95 12.94
CA PRO A 96 -14.91 7.37 12.75
C PRO A 96 -14.89 5.87 12.40
N TYR A 97 -13.75 5.21 12.48
CA TYR A 97 -13.57 3.85 11.96
C TYR A 97 -13.92 2.80 13.03
N GLN A 98 -14.78 1.85 12.68
CA GLN A 98 -14.99 0.65 13.50
C GLN A 98 -14.05 -0.45 13.03
N SER A 99 -13.30 -1.03 13.98
CA SER A 99 -12.50 -2.22 13.71
C SER A 99 -13.43 -3.41 13.54
N ARG A 100 -13.22 -4.20 12.48
CA ARG A 100 -13.80 -5.54 12.34
C ARG A 100 -12.88 -6.63 12.90
N LEU A 101 -11.69 -6.25 13.36
CA LEU A 101 -10.76 -7.12 14.06
C LEU A 101 -11.15 -7.16 15.53
N ASP A 102 -11.11 -8.35 16.14
CA ASP A 102 -11.23 -8.49 17.58
C ASP A 102 -10.01 -7.93 18.32
N ASP A 103 -10.10 -7.82 19.65
CA ASP A 103 -9.04 -7.24 20.49
C ASP A 103 -7.69 -7.97 20.33
N ASP A 104 -7.72 -9.28 20.11
CA ASP A 104 -6.51 -10.08 19.96
C ASP A 104 -5.88 -9.87 18.57
N ALA A 105 -6.68 -9.77 17.52
CA ALA A 105 -6.24 -9.42 16.18
C ALA A 105 -5.71 -7.99 16.12
N CYS A 106 -6.29 -7.06 16.87
CA CYS A 106 -5.76 -5.71 17.04
C CYS A 106 -4.37 -5.71 17.67
N LYS A 107 -4.16 -6.41 18.80
CA LYS A 107 -2.82 -6.54 19.41
C LYS A 107 -1.81 -7.19 18.46
N ARG A 108 -2.22 -8.22 17.73
CA ARG A 108 -1.35 -8.90 16.74
C ARG A 108 -0.98 -7.96 15.59
N LEU A 109 -1.90 -7.11 15.14
CA LEU A 109 -1.66 -6.11 14.09
C LEU A 109 -0.68 -5.04 14.58
N GLU A 110 -0.90 -4.45 15.75
CA GLU A 110 -0.03 -3.43 16.33
C GLU A 110 1.41 -3.94 16.48
N GLY A 111 1.58 -5.17 16.98
CA GLY A 111 2.89 -5.81 17.09
C GLY A 111 3.60 -6.07 15.75
N LYS A 112 2.87 -6.04 14.62
CA LYS A 112 3.41 -6.23 13.27
C LYS A 112 3.69 -4.91 12.55
N VAL A 113 3.01 -3.83 12.90
CA VAL A 113 3.03 -2.56 12.14
C VAL A 113 4.43 -1.91 12.13
N GLY A 114 5.17 -2.02 13.25
CA GLY A 114 6.54 -1.49 13.33
C GLY A 114 7.55 -2.16 12.37
N GLY A 115 7.20 -3.29 11.77
CA GLY A 115 8.04 -4.02 10.82
C GLY A 115 7.63 -3.88 9.35
N ILE A 116 6.62 -3.05 9.04
CA ILE A 116 6.12 -2.90 7.67
C ILE A 116 7.13 -2.15 6.80
N LYS A 117 7.42 -2.71 5.62
CA LYS A 117 8.35 -2.16 4.63
C LYS A 117 7.64 -1.44 3.48
#